data_AF-A0A816NYG2-F1
#
_entry.id   AF-A0A816NYG2-F1
#
_cell.length_a   1.000
_cell.length_b   1.000
_cell.length_c   1.000
_cell.angle_alpha   90.00
_cell.angle_beta   90.00
_cell.angle_gamma   90.00
#
_symmetry.space_group_name_H-M   'P 1'
#
loop_
_entity.id
_entity.type
_entity.pdbx_description
1 polymer ?
#
loop_
_entity_poly.entity_id
_entity_poly.type
_entity_poly.pdbx_seq_one_letter_code
_entity_poly.pdbx_strand_id
1 'polypeptide(L)'
;MLLPPPCNNYAGPTLAIWFLVIINTIGTIRSLIHMFFRDGGAQSIATMNLNVSGSQNIVAIFGQWGGMQLIMAFFIWIVLWRYREFVPLMIGEVLIEQLVRISIGHLKPTITTGTPPGRTGSMILLPVSLIMLIISLTRNTA
;
A
#
# COMPACT_ATOMS: atom_id res chain seq x y z
N MET A 1 10.84 6.49 -26.43
CA MET A 1 11.29 6.28 -25.04
C MET A 1 10.05 6.26 -24.15
N LEU A 2 9.84 5.23 -23.32
CA LEU A 2 8.58 5.04 -22.54
C LEU A 2 8.41 6.06 -21.40
N LEU A 3 9.51 6.56 -20.84
CA LEU A 3 9.55 7.47 -19.71
C LEU A 3 10.17 8.82 -20.11
N PRO A 4 9.64 9.97 -19.65
CA PRO A 4 10.26 11.28 -19.89
C PRO A 4 11.65 11.39 -19.20
N PRO A 5 12.44 12.45 -19.50
CA PRO A 5 13.67 12.74 -18.77
C PRO A 5 13.46 12.74 -17.24
N PRO A 6 14.46 12.35 -16.43
CA PRO A 6 14.32 12.33 -14.97
C PRO A 6 14.04 13.73 -14.43
N CYS A 7 13.28 13.81 -13.33
CA CYS A 7 13.04 15.07 -12.67
C CYS A 7 12.99 14.84 -11.15
N ASN A 8 14.07 15.21 -10.48
CA ASN A 8 14.32 14.86 -9.08
C ASN A 8 14.48 16.12 -8.21
N ASN A 9 13.65 17.14 -8.45
CA ASN A 9 13.74 18.44 -7.78
C ASN A 9 12.96 18.48 -6.45
N TYR A 10 12.85 17.34 -5.77
CA TYR A 10 12.15 17.28 -4.48
C TYR A 10 12.90 18.09 -3.43
N ALA A 11 12.29 19.18 -2.97
CA ALA A 11 12.88 20.12 -2.02
C ALA A 11 12.48 19.86 -0.55
N GLY A 12 11.64 18.85 -0.30
CA GLY A 12 11.17 18.51 1.04
C GLY A 12 12.09 17.55 1.81
N PRO A 13 11.72 17.20 3.05
CA PRO A 13 12.53 16.35 3.91
C PRO A 13 12.76 14.95 3.35
N THR A 14 14.01 14.45 3.44
CA THR A 14 14.37 13.08 3.02
C THR A 14 13.61 12.01 3.82
N LEU A 15 13.11 12.35 5.00
CA LEU A 15 12.21 11.53 5.80
C LEU A 15 10.97 11.06 5.00
N ALA A 16 10.40 11.92 4.15
CA ALA A 16 9.25 11.57 3.30
C ALA A 16 9.61 10.50 2.26
N ILE A 17 10.80 10.60 1.67
CA ILE A 17 11.33 9.57 0.75
C ILE A 17 11.49 8.25 1.48
N TRP A 18 12.16 8.24 2.64
CA TRP A 18 12.41 7.01 3.39
C TRP A 18 11.13 6.35 3.91
N PHE A 19 10.15 7.14 4.36
CA PHE A 19 8.83 6.65 4.69
C PHE A 19 8.21 5.91 3.50
N LEU A 20 8.20 6.55 2.32
CA LEU A 20 7.62 5.96 1.13
C LEU A 20 8.38 4.70 0.67
N VAL A 21 9.71 4.67 0.76
CA VAL A 21 10.53 3.48 0.49
C VAL A 21 10.13 2.31 1.39
N ILE A 22 10.01 2.54 2.71
CA ILE A 22 9.66 1.49 3.68
C ILE A 22 8.25 0.97 3.42
N ILE A 23 7.26 1.87 3.32
CA ILE A 23 5.86 1.49 3.10
C ILE A 23 5.69 0.77 1.77
N ASN A 24 6.32 1.26 0.70
CA ASN A 24 6.21 0.64 -0.61
C ASN A 24 6.93 -0.72 -0.66
N THR A 25 8.01 -0.92 0.10
CA THR A 25 8.66 -2.24 0.26
C THR A 25 7.71 -3.24 0.93
N ILE A 26 7.09 -2.85 2.04
CA ILE A 26 6.11 -3.69 2.74
C ILE A 26 4.93 -4.01 1.82
N GLY A 27 4.42 -2.99 1.10
CA GLY A 27 3.34 -3.15 0.11
C GLY A 27 3.72 -4.10 -1.03
N THR A 28 4.95 -4.00 -1.53
CA THR A 28 5.48 -4.92 -2.56
C THR A 28 5.51 -6.35 -2.03
N ILE A 29 6.08 -6.59 -0.85
CA ILE A 29 6.11 -7.94 -0.25
C ILE A 29 4.69 -8.49 -0.05
N ARG A 30 3.77 -7.68 0.49
CA ARG A 30 2.36 -8.04 0.67
C ARG A 30 1.70 -8.42 -0.66
N SER A 31 1.95 -7.67 -1.72
CA SER A 31 1.39 -7.94 -3.05
C SER A 31 1.87 -9.30 -3.60
N LEU A 32 3.15 -9.63 -3.41
CA LEU A 32 3.72 -10.91 -3.81
C LEU A 32 3.12 -12.07 -2.98
N ILE A 33 2.93 -11.88 -1.67
CA ILE A 33 2.25 -12.86 -0.82
C ILE A 33 0.84 -13.15 -1.36
N HIS A 34 0.06 -12.11 -1.65
CA HIS A 34 -1.28 -12.25 -2.20
C HIS A 34 -1.33 -13.03 -3.52
N MET A 35 -0.32 -12.84 -4.38
CA MET A 35 -0.24 -13.51 -5.68
C MET A 35 0.27 -14.96 -5.61
N PHE A 36 1.23 -15.24 -4.71
CA PHE A 36 2.02 -16.47 -4.79
C PHE A 36 1.83 -17.43 -3.62
N PHE A 37 1.27 -17.00 -2.48
CA PHE A 37 0.93 -17.96 -1.42
C PHE A 37 -0.26 -18.81 -1.83
N ARG A 38 -0.27 -20.08 -1.40
CA ARG A 38 -1.31 -21.06 -1.75
C ARG A 38 -2.73 -20.58 -1.41
N ASP A 39 -2.88 -19.83 -0.34
CA ASP A 39 -4.15 -19.25 0.12
C ASP A 39 -4.23 -17.72 -0.10
N GLY A 40 -3.24 -17.14 -0.81
CA GLY A 40 -3.09 -15.69 -0.99
C GLY A 40 -2.94 -14.91 0.31
N GLY A 41 -2.64 -15.56 1.44
CA GLY A 41 -2.68 -14.94 2.77
C GLY A 41 -4.08 -14.80 3.38
N ALA A 42 -5.15 -15.29 2.73
CA ALA A 42 -6.51 -15.16 3.23
C ALA A 42 -6.73 -15.90 4.56
N GLN A 43 -6.22 -17.13 4.68
CA GLN A 43 -6.33 -17.92 5.91
C GLN A 43 -5.13 -17.71 6.84
N SER A 44 -3.93 -17.91 6.31
CA SER A 44 -2.66 -17.88 7.03
C SER A 44 -2.32 -16.53 7.65
N ILE A 45 -2.82 -15.42 7.09
CA ILE A 45 -2.53 -14.05 7.58
C ILE A 45 -3.82 -13.33 7.99
N ALA A 46 -4.84 -13.35 7.13
CA ALA A 46 -6.10 -12.66 7.40
C ALA A 46 -7.10 -13.49 8.22
N THR A 47 -6.79 -14.73 8.57
CA THR A 47 -7.61 -15.58 9.45
C THR A 47 -9.04 -15.82 8.94
N MET A 48 -9.23 -15.81 7.61
CA MET A 48 -10.50 -16.18 6.97
C MET A 48 -10.68 -17.70 6.98
N ASN A 49 -11.93 -18.14 7.09
CA ASN A 49 -12.27 -19.56 6.95
C ASN A 49 -12.34 -19.94 5.47
N LEU A 50 -11.44 -20.83 5.01
CA LEU A 50 -11.45 -21.37 3.65
C LEU A 50 -12.11 -22.76 3.54
N ASN A 51 -12.60 -23.34 4.64
CA ASN A 51 -13.37 -24.59 4.66
C ASN A 51 -14.85 -24.33 4.38
N VAL A 52 -15.13 -23.53 3.36
CA VAL A 52 -16.48 -23.15 2.92
C VAL A 52 -16.58 -23.30 1.40
N SER A 53 -17.79 -23.57 0.91
CA SER A 53 -18.04 -23.65 -0.52
C SER A 53 -17.65 -22.32 -1.20
N GLY A 54 -16.93 -22.41 -2.33
CA GLY A 54 -16.48 -21.25 -3.09
C GLY A 54 -15.25 -20.52 -2.54
N SER A 55 -14.55 -21.06 -1.54
CA SER A 55 -13.34 -20.43 -0.96
C SER A 55 -12.20 -20.18 -1.96
N GLN A 56 -12.16 -20.94 -3.07
CA GLN A 56 -11.24 -20.67 -4.18
C GLN A 56 -11.43 -19.28 -4.80
N ASN A 57 -12.66 -18.75 -4.80
CA ASN A 57 -12.92 -17.38 -5.27
C ASN A 57 -12.29 -16.34 -4.33
N ILE A 58 -12.21 -16.60 -3.03
CA ILE A 58 -11.52 -15.73 -2.06
C ILE A 58 -10.03 -15.66 -2.42
N VAL A 59 -9.40 -16.82 -2.61
CA VAL A 59 -7.97 -16.91 -3.00
C VAL A 59 -7.73 -16.21 -4.34
N ALA A 60 -8.60 -16.44 -5.33
CA ALA A 60 -8.51 -15.78 -6.64
C ALA A 60 -8.61 -14.26 -6.54
N ILE A 61 -9.57 -13.73 -5.76
CA ILE A 61 -9.74 -12.29 -5.54
C ILE A 61 -8.53 -11.70 -4.80
N PHE A 62 -7.98 -12.41 -3.81
CA PHE A 62 -6.74 -12.00 -3.15
C PHE A 62 -5.58 -11.93 -4.14
N GLY A 63 -5.43 -12.90 -5.04
CA GLY A 63 -4.45 -12.85 -6.12
C GLY A 63 -4.61 -11.64 -7.05
N GLN A 64 -5.84 -11.34 -7.47
CA GLN A 64 -6.14 -10.13 -8.26
C GLN A 64 -5.82 -8.84 -7.50
N TRP A 65 -6.14 -8.81 -6.21
CA TRP A 65 -5.81 -7.68 -5.33
C TRP A 65 -4.30 -7.50 -5.21
N GLY A 66 -3.54 -8.59 -5.03
CA GLY A 66 -2.09 -8.57 -5.05
C GLY A 66 -1.54 -8.02 -6.38
N GLY A 67 -2.07 -8.47 -7.51
CA GLY A 67 -1.67 -7.98 -8.84
C GLY A 67 -1.83 -6.46 -8.98
N MET A 68 -3.00 -5.93 -8.63
CA MET A 68 -3.22 -4.48 -8.68
C MET A 68 -2.31 -3.72 -7.70
N GLN A 69 -2.10 -4.24 -6.48
CA GLN A 69 -1.18 -3.64 -5.51
C GLN A 69 0.27 -3.61 -6.04
N LEU A 70 0.71 -4.66 -6.72
CA LEU A 70 2.06 -4.71 -7.29
C LEU A 70 2.25 -3.67 -8.40
N ILE A 71 1.22 -3.45 -9.23
CA ILE A 71 1.25 -2.39 -10.25
C ILE A 71 1.34 -1.01 -9.61
N MET A 72 0.55 -0.73 -8.56
CA MET A 72 0.63 0.54 -7.83
C MET A 72 2.02 0.73 -7.19
N ALA A 73 2.54 -0.32 -6.54
CA ALA A 73 3.86 -0.30 -5.93
C ALA A 73 4.98 -0.06 -6.95
N PHE A 74 4.84 -0.63 -8.16
CA PHE A 74 5.76 -0.41 -9.28
C PHE A 74 5.81 1.06 -9.69
N PHE A 75 4.66 1.76 -9.78
CA PHE A 75 4.65 3.19 -10.09
C PHE A 75 5.29 4.03 -8.98
N ILE A 76 5.07 3.69 -7.72
CA ILE A 76 5.77 4.34 -6.60
C ILE A 76 7.29 4.12 -6.70
N TRP A 77 7.75 2.93 -7.09
CA TRP A 77 9.18 2.68 -7.32
C TRP A 77 9.75 3.52 -8.46
N ILE A 78 9.00 3.70 -9.56
CA ILE A 78 9.39 4.61 -10.65
C ILE A 78 9.54 6.04 -10.13
N VAL A 79 8.60 6.53 -9.31
CA VAL A 79 8.66 7.86 -8.70
C VAL A 79 9.89 8.00 -7.79
N LEU A 80 10.12 7.04 -6.90
CA LEU A 80 11.26 7.03 -5.98
C LEU A 80 12.61 7.00 -6.71
N TRP A 81 12.67 6.33 -7.86
CA TRP A 81 13.89 6.22 -8.67
C TRP A 81 14.14 7.45 -9.55
N ARG A 82 13.10 7.99 -10.20
CA ARG A 82 13.27 8.90 -11.35
C ARG A 82 12.51 10.22 -11.24
N TYR A 83 11.45 10.29 -10.45
CA TYR A 83 10.54 11.44 -10.42
C TYR A 83 10.23 11.91 -9.00
N ARG A 84 11.26 12.08 -8.16
CA ARG A 84 11.10 12.28 -6.71
C ARG A 84 10.26 13.50 -6.33
N GLU A 85 10.09 14.47 -7.21
CA GLU A 85 9.15 15.59 -7.00
C GLU A 85 7.69 15.15 -6.80
N PHE A 86 7.30 13.96 -7.26
CA PHE A 86 5.97 13.38 -7.00
C PHE A 86 5.90 12.57 -5.69
N VAL A 87 6.93 12.59 -4.84
CA VAL A 87 6.89 11.93 -3.52
C VAL A 87 5.67 12.35 -2.69
N PRO A 88 5.30 13.65 -2.58
CA PRO A 88 4.09 14.04 -1.87
C PRO A 88 2.82 13.43 -2.47
N LEU A 89 2.74 13.35 -3.80
CA LEU A 89 1.59 12.73 -4.49
C LEU A 89 1.47 11.24 -4.15
N MET A 90 2.60 10.51 -4.10
CA MET A 90 2.60 9.09 -3.74
C MET A 90 2.28 8.86 -2.25
N ILE A 91 2.70 9.76 -1.35
CA ILE A 91 2.25 9.70 0.05
C ILE A 91 0.75 9.98 0.15
N GLY A 92 0.23 10.89 -0.68
CA GLY A 92 -1.21 11.14 -0.81
C GLY A 92 -1.99 9.93 -1.33
N GLU A 93 -1.43 9.19 -2.28
CA GLU A 93 -2.00 7.91 -2.74
C GLU A 93 -2.11 6.91 -1.59
N VAL A 94 -1.04 6.71 -0.80
CA VAL A 94 -1.06 5.84 0.38
C VAL A 94 -2.14 6.29 1.38
N LEU A 95 -2.24 7.60 1.65
CA LEU A 95 -3.27 8.13 2.55
C LEU A 95 -4.69 7.79 2.06
N ILE A 96 -4.96 8.02 0.78
CA ILE A 96 -6.27 7.75 0.15
C ILE A 96 -6.55 6.25 0.14
N GLU A 97 -5.56 5.41 -0.18
CA GLU A 97 -5.68 3.95 -0.14
C GLU A 97 -6.13 3.47 1.24
N GLN A 98 -5.50 3.97 2.31
CA GLN A 98 -5.84 3.59 3.68
C GLN A 98 -7.22 4.11 4.10
N LEU A 99 -7.59 5.32 3.68
CA LEU A 99 -8.93 5.85 3.93
C LEU A 99 -10.00 4.97 3.26
N VAL A 100 -9.85 4.71 1.97
CA VAL A 100 -10.79 3.89 1.20
C VAL A 100 -10.86 2.47 1.76
N ARG A 101 -9.71 1.87 2.10
CA ARG A 101 -9.64 0.52 2.68
C ARG A 101 -10.40 0.43 4.00
N ILE A 102 -10.23 1.41 4.89
CA ILE A 102 -10.97 1.47 6.15
C ILE A 102 -12.47 1.65 5.89
N SER A 103 -12.85 2.58 5.01
CA SER A 103 -14.26 2.82 4.67
C SER A 103 -14.94 1.56 4.08
N ILE A 104 -14.29 0.89 3.13
CA ILE A 104 -14.79 -0.36 2.55
C ILE A 104 -14.87 -1.47 3.61
N GLY A 105 -13.91 -1.55 4.54
CA GLY A 105 -13.96 -2.49 5.65
C GLY A 105 -15.17 -2.30 6.58
N HIS A 106 -15.72 -1.09 6.67
CA HIS A 106 -16.97 -0.83 7.40
C HIS A 106 -18.20 -1.17 6.56
N LEU A 107 -18.19 -0.84 5.25
CA LEU A 107 -19.31 -1.09 4.35
C LEU A 107 -19.49 -2.58 4.00
N LYS A 108 -18.38 -3.31 3.93
CA LYS A 108 -18.31 -4.71 3.51
C LYS A 108 -17.35 -5.46 4.46
N PRO A 109 -17.74 -5.66 5.72
CA PRO A 109 -16.87 -6.29 6.70
C PRO A 109 -16.55 -7.73 6.32
N THR A 110 -15.28 -8.11 6.46
CA THR A 110 -14.82 -9.48 6.28
C THR A 110 -15.06 -10.31 7.54
N ILE A 111 -15.44 -11.58 7.38
CA ILE A 111 -15.57 -12.52 8.49
C ILE A 111 -14.21 -13.20 8.72
N THR A 112 -13.62 -12.99 9.90
CA THR A 112 -12.31 -13.50 10.28
C THR A 112 -12.33 -14.01 11.73
N THR A 113 -11.48 -14.99 12.07
CA THR A 113 -11.41 -15.52 13.44
C THR A 113 -10.52 -14.69 14.37
N GLY A 114 -9.70 -13.79 13.82
CA GLY A 114 -8.93 -12.80 14.55
C GLY A 114 -8.88 -11.46 13.80
N THR A 115 -8.20 -10.47 14.38
CA THR A 115 -7.96 -9.18 13.73
C THR A 115 -6.81 -9.33 12.73
N PRO A 116 -7.03 -9.16 11.41
CA PRO A 116 -5.97 -9.25 10.43
C PRO A 116 -4.93 -8.13 10.64
N PRO A 117 -3.63 -8.39 10.45
CA PRO A 117 -2.60 -7.36 10.53
C PRO A 117 -2.89 -6.16 9.62
N GLY A 118 -3.49 -6.41 8.44
CA GLY A 118 -3.89 -5.36 7.51
C GLY A 118 -4.92 -4.37 8.07
N ARG A 119 -5.81 -4.81 8.97
CA ARG A 119 -6.80 -3.91 9.62
C ARG A 119 -6.09 -2.95 10.57
N THR A 120 -5.31 -3.49 11.50
CA THR A 120 -4.53 -2.70 12.46
C THR A 120 -3.53 -1.79 11.74
N GLY A 121 -2.81 -2.32 10.76
CA GLY A 121 -1.86 -1.57 9.95
C GLY A 121 -2.50 -0.40 9.23
N SER A 122 -3.74 -0.53 8.74
CA SER A 122 -4.45 0.57 8.09
C SER A 122 -4.84 1.69 9.05
N MET A 123 -5.32 1.32 10.24
CA MET A 123 -5.67 2.29 11.28
C MET A 123 -4.46 3.11 11.74
N ILE A 124 -3.26 2.51 11.75
CA ILE A 124 -2.01 3.19 12.09
C ILE A 124 -1.50 4.01 10.90
N LEU A 125 -1.51 3.43 9.69
CA LEU A 125 -0.90 4.07 8.54
C LEU A 125 -1.70 5.28 8.04
N LEU A 126 -3.02 5.34 8.28
CA LEU A 126 -3.84 6.51 7.93
C LEU A 126 -3.34 7.81 8.60
N PRO A 127 -3.26 7.93 9.94
CA PRO A 127 -2.74 9.15 10.56
C PRO A 127 -1.25 9.36 10.28
N VAL A 128 -0.45 8.29 10.18
CA VAL A 128 0.99 8.42 9.86
C VAL A 128 1.20 9.00 8.46
N SER A 129 0.48 8.50 7.45
CA SER A 129 0.57 9.01 6.08
C SER A 129 0.07 10.45 5.96
N LEU A 130 -0.93 10.86 6.75
CA LEU A 130 -1.36 12.26 6.82
C LEU A 130 -0.25 13.17 7.36
N ILE A 131 0.38 12.77 8.47
CA ILE A 131 1.52 13.51 9.04
C ILE A 131 2.68 13.58 8.04
N MET A 132 3.01 12.45 7.41
CA MET A 132 4.07 12.38 6.42
C MET A 132 3.75 13.20 5.17
N LEU A 133 2.48 13.30 4.77
CA LEU A 133 2.07 14.17 3.67
C LEU A 133 2.33 15.63 4.02
N ILE A 134 1.91 16.07 5.21
CA ILE A 134 2.16 17.44 5.68
C ILE A 134 3.66 17.74 5.73
N ILE A 135 4.46 16.83 6.29
CA ILE A 135 5.93 16.95 6.31
C ILE A 135 6.49 17.01 4.88
N SER A 136 5.97 16.20 3.96
CA SER A 136 6.50 16.13 2.59
C SER A 136 6.28 17.42 1.78
N LEU A 137 5.31 18.25 2.18
CA LEU A 137 4.95 19.51 1.56
C LEU A 137 5.76 20.71 2.11
N THR A 138 6.51 20.52 3.20
CA THR A 138 7.43 21.55 3.68
C THR A 138 8.70 21.55 2.83
N ARG A 139 9.45 22.65 2.88
CA ARG A 139 10.78 22.73 2.26
C ARG A 139 11.84 22.52 3.34
N ASN A 140 12.94 21.85 2.99
CA ASN A 140 14.12 21.88 3.84
C ASN A 140 14.60 23.34 3.93
N THR A 141 14.66 23.86 5.15
CA THR A 141 15.35 25.12 5.40
C THR A 141 16.85 24.86 5.23
N ALA A 142 17.50 25.67 4.40
CA ALA A 142 18.95 25.64 4.18
C ALA A 142 19.71 25.95 5.49
#